data_AF-A0AAV8ZCL9-F1
#
_entry.id   AF-A0AAV8ZCL9-F1
#
_cell.length_a   1.000
_cell.length_b   1.000
_cell.length_c   1.000
_cell.angle_alpha   90.00
_cell.angle_beta   90.00
_cell.angle_gamma   90.00
#
_symmetry.space_group_name_H-M   'P 1'
#
loop_
_entity.id
_entity.type
_entity.pdbx_description
1 polymer ?
#
loop_
_entity_poly.entity_id
_entity_poly.type
_entity_poly.pdbx_seq_one_letter_code
_entity_poly.pdbx_strand_id
1 'polypeptide(L)'
;MQRNMSRQMNHNERKIAEKLIILNDRGVGMLTRIYNIKKACGDAKSKPGFLSDKNLESSIKNIVRRFPNVDVKSLTPIQNLRNEIIKSLSLYYYTFVDLLDFQRPCL
;
A
#
# COMPACT_ATOMS: atom_id res chain seq x y z
N MET A 1 5.45 39.38 6.63
CA MET A 1 4.30 38.54 7.03
C MET A 1 3.18 38.74 6.02
N GLN A 2 3.10 37.93 4.96
CA GLN A 2 1.97 37.93 4.02
C GLN A 2 1.03 36.79 4.39
N ARG A 3 -0.21 37.15 4.72
CA ARG A 3 -1.29 36.22 5.09
C ARG A 3 -1.68 35.38 3.88
N ASN A 4 -1.67 34.06 4.06
CA ASN A 4 -2.35 33.11 3.18
C ASN A 4 -3.83 33.49 3.06
N MET A 5 -4.27 33.92 1.88
CA MET A 5 -5.68 33.81 1.50
C MET A 5 -5.94 32.38 1.05
N SER A 6 -6.35 31.51 1.96
CA SER A 6 -7.11 30.32 1.60
C SER A 6 -8.42 30.80 0.97
N ARG A 7 -8.52 30.72 -0.37
CA ARG A 7 -9.79 30.91 -1.10
C ARG A 7 -10.85 30.05 -0.41
N GLN A 8 -11.81 30.68 0.26
CA GLN A 8 -13.01 29.98 0.71
C GLN A 8 -13.75 29.52 -0.55
N MET A 9 -13.66 28.22 -0.87
CA MET A 9 -14.45 27.67 -1.96
C MET A 9 -15.93 27.78 -1.64
N ASN A 10 -16.69 28.38 -2.54
CA ASN A 10 -18.15 28.48 -2.43
C ASN A 10 -18.77 27.08 -2.33
N HIS A 11 -19.82 26.94 -1.52
CA HIS A 11 -20.47 25.65 -1.25
C HIS A 11 -20.89 24.92 -2.54
N ASN A 12 -21.36 25.67 -3.55
CA ASN A 12 -21.78 25.13 -4.85
C ASN A 12 -20.63 24.65 -5.75
N GLU A 13 -19.38 25.05 -5.49
CA GLU A 13 -18.21 24.64 -6.30
C GLU A 13 -17.57 23.35 -5.78
N ARG A 14 -18.07 22.79 -4.68
CA ARG A 14 -17.46 21.63 -4.00
C ARG A 14 -17.68 20.30 -4.73
N LYS A 15 -18.62 20.24 -5.68
CA LYS A 15 -18.95 19.05 -6.49
C LYS A 15 -19.09 17.78 -5.65
N ILE A 16 -19.86 17.90 -4.56
CA ILE A 16 -19.93 16.87 -3.51
C ILE A 16 -20.52 15.58 -4.07
N ALA A 17 -21.59 15.67 -4.86
CA ALA A 17 -22.24 14.50 -5.46
C ALA A 17 -21.28 13.75 -6.40
N GLU A 18 -20.57 14.46 -7.27
CA GLU A 18 -19.62 13.86 -8.21
C GLU A 18 -18.43 13.23 -7.48
N LYS A 19 -17.88 13.93 -6.47
CA LYS A 19 -16.81 13.39 -5.63
C LYS A 19 -17.25 12.12 -4.90
N LEU A 20 -18.45 12.09 -4.34
CA LEU A 20 -18.98 10.91 -3.65
C LEU A 20 -19.18 9.72 -4.59
N ILE A 21 -19.70 9.96 -5.80
CA ILE A 21 -19.87 8.92 -6.81
C ILE A 21 -18.51 8.32 -7.19
N ILE A 22 -17.53 9.17 -7.51
CA ILE A 22 -16.17 8.74 -7.89
C ILE A 22 -15.48 8.00 -6.73
N LEU A 23 -15.61 8.50 -5.50
CA LEU A 23 -15.01 7.86 -4.32
C LEU A 23 -15.64 6.51 -4.02
N ASN A 24 -16.97 6.37 -4.16
CA ASN A 24 -17.65 5.10 -3.96
C ASN A 24 -17.20 4.06 -4.99
N ASP A 25 -17.17 4.43 -6.27
CA ASP A 25 -16.72 3.53 -7.35
C ASP A 25 -15.26 3.09 -7.15
N ARG A 26 -14.35 4.05 -6.88
CA ARG A 26 -12.96 3.72 -6.53
C ARG A 26 -12.89 2.82 -5.31
N GLY A 27 -13.68 3.09 -4.26
CA GLY A 27 -13.71 2.32 -3.02
C GLY A 27 -14.02 0.84 -3.26
N VAL A 28 -15.00 0.53 -4.11
CA VAL A 28 -15.33 -0.85 -4.49
C VAL A 28 -14.15 -1.53 -5.20
N GLY A 29 -13.51 -0.81 -6.12
CA GLY A 29 -12.28 -1.28 -6.79
C GLY A 29 -11.16 -1.58 -5.79
N MET A 30 -10.94 -0.73 -4.80
CA MET A 30 -9.89 -0.92 -3.79
C MET A 30 -10.19 -2.12 -2.88
N LEU A 31 -11.44 -2.26 -2.44
CA LEU A 31 -11.88 -3.40 -1.63
C LEU A 31 -11.65 -4.73 -2.36
N THR A 32 -11.97 -4.77 -3.65
CA THR A 32 -11.74 -5.94 -4.51
C THR A 32 -10.25 -6.30 -4.58
N ARG A 33 -9.38 -5.29 -4.74
CA ARG A 33 -7.93 -5.50 -4.77
C ARG A 33 -7.39 -6.00 -3.43
N ILE A 34 -7.81 -5.40 -2.30
CA ILE A 34 -7.44 -5.88 -0.96
C ILE A 34 -7.90 -7.32 -0.75
N TYR A 35 -9.14 -7.64 -1.13
CA TYR A 35 -9.70 -8.98 -0.99
C TYR A 35 -8.85 -10.02 -1.73
N ASN A 36 -8.47 -9.73 -2.97
CA ASN A 36 -7.64 -10.62 -3.76
C ASN A 36 -6.24 -10.80 -3.16
N ILE A 37 -5.61 -9.72 -2.65
CA ILE A 37 -4.32 -9.81 -1.96
C ILE A 37 -4.44 -10.66 -0.69
N LYS A 38 -5.47 -10.44 0.13
CA LYS A 38 -5.73 -11.23 1.35
C LYS A 38 -5.88 -12.70 1.02
N LYS A 39 -6.65 -13.03 -0.03
CA LYS A 39 -6.88 -14.41 -0.47
C LYS A 39 -5.58 -15.06 -0.99
N ALA A 40 -4.81 -14.35 -1.82
CA ALA A 40 -3.54 -14.85 -2.35
C ALA A 40 -2.48 -15.06 -1.25
N CYS A 41 -2.41 -14.19 -0.24
CA CYS A 41 -1.48 -14.33 0.87
C CYS A 41 -1.88 -15.44 1.86
N GLY A 42 -3.17 -15.76 1.95
CA GLY A 42 -3.69 -16.84 2.80
C GLY A 42 -3.61 -18.24 2.17
N ASP A 43 -3.47 -18.32 0.84
CA ASP A 43 -3.32 -19.59 0.11
C ASP A 43 -1.83 -19.93 -0.09
N ALA A 44 -1.41 -21.11 0.36
CA ALA A 44 -0.03 -21.56 0.28
C ALA A 44 0.47 -21.73 -1.17
N LYS A 45 -0.42 -21.94 -2.15
CA LYS A 45 -0.04 -22.08 -3.57
C LYS A 45 0.16 -20.73 -4.25
N SER A 46 -0.61 -19.72 -3.87
CA SER A 46 -0.61 -18.40 -4.50
C SER A 46 0.35 -17.41 -3.82
N LYS A 47 0.73 -17.69 -2.58
CA LYS A 47 1.66 -16.85 -1.80
C LYS A 47 3.06 -16.87 -2.44
N PRO A 48 3.71 -15.70 -2.63
CA PRO A 48 5.09 -15.65 -3.12
C PRO A 48 6.03 -16.52 -2.27
N GLY A 49 6.81 -17.39 -2.93
CA GLY A 49 7.58 -18.45 -2.25
C GLY A 49 8.57 -17.93 -1.21
N PHE A 50 9.20 -16.77 -1.46
CA PHE A 50 10.12 -16.12 -0.53
C PHE A 50 9.46 -15.71 0.81
N LEU A 51 8.13 -15.60 0.90
CA LEU A 51 7.43 -15.34 2.16
C LEU A 51 7.19 -16.61 3.02
N SER A 52 7.49 -17.77 2.46
CA SER A 52 7.36 -19.08 3.12
C SER A 52 8.71 -19.79 3.28
N ASP A 53 9.80 -19.18 2.79
CA ASP A 53 11.14 -19.75 2.88
C ASP A 53 11.68 -19.66 4.33
N LYS A 54 12.03 -20.81 4.89
CA LYS A 54 12.60 -20.94 6.24
C LYS A 54 13.92 -20.17 6.38
N ASN A 55 14.71 -20.05 5.32
CA ASN A 55 15.97 -19.29 5.34
C ASN A 55 15.74 -17.79 5.48
N LEU A 56 14.58 -17.30 5.03
CA LEU A 56 14.22 -15.88 5.05
C LEU A 56 13.36 -15.49 6.25
N GLU A 57 12.83 -16.46 7.00
CA GLU A 57 11.93 -16.23 8.12
C GLU A 57 12.52 -15.29 9.19
N SER A 58 13.81 -15.45 9.51
CA SER A 58 14.52 -14.58 10.46
C SER A 58 14.63 -13.13 9.95
N SER A 59 14.94 -12.96 8.67
CA SER A 59 15.05 -11.66 8.00
C SER A 59 13.69 -10.96 7.97
N ILE A 60 12.63 -11.70 7.61
CA ILE A 60 11.24 -11.21 7.60
C ILE A 60 10.82 -10.76 9.01
N LYS A 61 11.05 -11.59 10.03
CA LYS A 61 10.75 -11.23 11.43
C LYS A 61 11.47 -9.97 11.88
N ASN A 62 12.74 -9.80 11.51
CA ASN A 62 13.50 -8.61 11.86
C ASN A 62 12.96 -7.34 11.16
N ILE A 63 12.58 -7.44 9.88
CA ILE A 63 11.95 -6.33 9.14
C ILE A 63 10.63 -5.92 9.81
N VAL A 64 9.75 -6.90 10.09
CA VAL A 64 8.43 -6.65 10.72
C VAL A 64 8.58 -6.01 12.09
N ARG A 65 9.54 -6.48 12.91
CA ARG A 65 9.80 -5.93 14.25
C ARG A 65 10.28 -4.48 14.22
N ARG A 66 11.01 -4.08 13.17
CA ARG A 66 11.56 -2.72 13.04
C ARG A 66 10.64 -1.76 12.30
N PHE A 67 9.68 -2.27 11.54
CA PHE A 67 8.72 -1.46 10.78
C PHE A 67 8.09 -0.37 11.67
N PRO A 68 8.02 0.89 11.22
CA PRO A 68 8.35 1.41 9.88
C PRO A 68 9.83 1.76 9.65
N ASN A 69 10.71 1.59 10.65
CA ASN A 69 12.13 1.91 10.52
C ASN A 69 12.86 0.86 9.68
N VAL A 70 13.68 1.32 8.72
CA VAL A 70 14.42 0.46 7.79
C VAL A 70 15.89 0.35 8.20
N ASP A 71 16.37 -0.88 8.39
CA ASP A 71 17.79 -1.18 8.62
C ASP A 71 18.40 -1.88 7.40
N VAL A 72 19.01 -1.09 6.52
CA VAL A 72 19.56 -1.56 5.24
C VAL A 72 20.65 -2.63 5.43
N LYS A 73 21.41 -2.57 6.54
CA LYS A 73 22.49 -3.53 6.81
C LYS A 73 21.96 -4.94 7.07
N SER A 74 20.74 -5.04 7.58
CA SER A 74 20.08 -6.31 7.87
C SER A 74 19.45 -7.01 6.65
N LEU A 75 19.50 -6.37 5.47
CA LEU A 75 18.90 -6.88 4.22
C LEU A 75 19.88 -7.66 3.34
N THR A 76 21.13 -7.82 3.77
CA THR A 76 22.14 -8.62 3.03
C THR A 76 21.66 -10.04 2.65
N PRO A 77 20.91 -10.79 3.49
CA PRO A 77 20.45 -12.14 3.12
C PRO A 77 19.45 -12.17 1.96
N ILE A 78 18.71 -11.08 1.73
CA ILE A 78 17.69 -10.99 0.68
C ILE A 78 18.20 -10.32 -0.60
N GLN A 79 19.47 -9.89 -0.64
CA GLN A 79 20.06 -9.14 -1.74
C GLN A 79 19.96 -9.89 -3.08
N ASN A 80 20.18 -11.21 -3.06
CA ASN A 80 20.13 -12.07 -4.23
C ASN A 80 18.70 -12.22 -4.80
N LEU A 81 17.68 -12.03 -3.98
CA LEU A 81 16.26 -12.13 -4.36
C LEU A 81 15.61 -10.77 -4.62
N ARG A 82 16.39 -9.67 -4.52
CA ARG A 82 15.87 -8.29 -4.62
C ARG A 82 14.96 -8.08 -5.82
N ASN A 83 15.39 -8.47 -7.01
CA ASN A 83 14.65 -8.22 -8.24
C ASN A 83 13.34 -9.02 -8.28
N GLU A 84 13.35 -10.25 -7.77
CA GLU A 84 12.16 -11.10 -7.68
C GLU A 84 11.15 -10.55 -6.66
N ILE A 85 11.64 -10.10 -5.49
CA ILE A 85 10.82 -9.47 -4.46
C ILE A 85 10.16 -8.21 -5.01
N ILE A 86 10.92 -7.33 -5.67
CA ILE A 86 10.39 -6.11 -6.28
C ILE A 86 9.32 -6.48 -7.30
N LYS A 87 9.62 -7.39 -8.24
CA LYS A 87 8.65 -7.78 -9.28
C LYS A 87 7.37 -8.35 -8.68
N SER A 88 7.48 -9.23 -7.68
CA SER A 88 6.33 -9.94 -7.10
C SER A 88 5.50 -9.06 -6.18
N LEU A 89 6.12 -8.20 -5.38
CA LEU A 89 5.43 -7.37 -4.39
C LEU A 89 5.00 -6.00 -4.91
N SER A 90 5.50 -5.55 -6.08
CA SER A 90 5.16 -4.23 -6.63
C SER A 90 3.65 -3.99 -6.68
N LEU A 91 2.88 -4.97 -7.18
CA LEU A 91 1.42 -4.83 -7.27
C LEU A 91 0.76 -4.65 -5.90
N TYR A 92 1.24 -5.37 -4.88
CA TYR A 92 0.69 -5.28 -3.52
C TYR A 92 1.07 -3.94 -2.89
N TYR A 93 2.33 -3.53 -3.04
CA TYR A 93 2.84 -2.26 -2.57
C TYR A 93 2.05 -1.07 -3.14
N TYR A 94 1.90 -1.00 -4.47
CA TYR A 94 1.13 0.08 -5.09
C TYR A 94 -0.34 0.06 -4.69
N THR A 95 -0.93 -1.12 -4.47
CA THR A 95 -2.29 -1.19 -3.92
C THR A 95 -2.39 -0.58 -2.52
N PHE A 96 -1.40 -0.79 -1.65
CA PHE A 96 -1.36 -0.14 -0.33
C PHE A 96 -1.09 1.37 -0.42
N VAL A 97 -0.27 1.82 -1.37
CA VAL A 97 -0.09 3.26 -1.64
C VAL A 97 -1.41 3.89 -2.07
N ASP A 98 -2.10 3.28 -3.04
CA ASP A 98 -3.38 3.79 -3.52
C ASP A 98 -4.41 3.88 -2.37
N LEU A 99 -4.41 2.90 -1.45
CA LEU A 99 -5.29 2.89 -0.28
C LEU A 99 -4.98 4.02 0.71
N LEU A 100 -3.70 4.31 0.94
CA LEU A 100 -3.28 5.43 1.79
C LEU A 100 -3.71 6.76 1.18
N ASP A 101 -3.66 6.88 -0.14
CA ASP A 101 -4.13 8.06 -0.87
C ASP A 101 -5.66 8.16 -0.87
N PHE A 102 -6.37 7.03 -0.93
CA PHE A 102 -7.82 6.99 -0.80
C PHE A 102 -8.31 7.35 0.61
N GLN A 103 -7.58 6.95 1.66
CA GLN A 103 -7.90 7.29 3.05
C GLN A 103 -7.65 8.77 3.36
N ARG A 104 -6.79 9.45 2.60
CA ARG A 104 -6.56 10.90 2.68
C ARG A 104 -7.21 11.60 1.49
N PRO A 105 -8.55 11.60 1.34
CA PRO A 105 -9.17 12.48 0.38
C PRO A 105 -8.90 13.91 0.87
N CYS A 106 -8.17 14.69 0.07
CA CYS A 106 -8.11 16.14 0.21
C CYS A 106 -9.53 16.69 -0.02
N LEU A 107 -10.37 16.62 1.02
CA LEU A 107 -11.67 17.30 1.14
C LEU A 107 -11.51 18.50 2.05
#